data_AF-A0A834LWH7-F1
#
_entry.id   AF-A0A834LWH7-F1
#
_cell.length_a   1.000
_cell.length_b   1.000
_cell.length_c   1.000
_cell.angle_alpha   90.00
_cell.angle_beta   90.00
_cell.angle_gamma   90.00
#
_symmetry.space_group_name_H-M   'P 1'
#
loop_
_entity.id
_entity.type
_entity.pdbx_description
1 polymer ?
#
loop_
_entity_poly.entity_id
_entity_poly.type
_entity_poly.pdbx_seq_one_letter_code
_entity_poly.pdbx_strand_id
1 'polypeptide(L)'
;MATSETTSKCLKFEEGWPVLQEGIKKLVEIIEGVRSDPFTSEDYMRMYMFSTSARMLLKTLNSALIRVVYKICQPDSSGPESEKLYQGYKKTFEDYITAKVLPFLREKKDENLLQELVAKWNMHKDLTKWLARFFHYLDRSFTSGRKLPTLNETSLLTFYKLVYVEMNDQVREVVISMIEREREGGQIDQGLVKNVLDIYVEIGEGSMTYYAKDFEEAMLKDTTSFYSKKATIWIASLSYKDYMLKVEECIMKEEDRVSCYLQSGSRQKLLEVVEHELRSVHAAKLVEKKQLECEAASTNE
;
A
#
# COMPACT_ATOMS: atom_id res chain seq x y z
N MET A 1 47.16 -38.76 16.78
CA MET A 1 46.95 -37.40 16.21
C MET A 1 45.46 -37.16 16.20
N ALA A 2 45.00 -36.29 17.10
CA ALA A 2 43.58 -36.00 17.30
C ALA A 2 43.03 -35.20 16.11
N THR A 3 41.94 -35.71 15.54
CA THR A 3 41.05 -35.00 14.62
C THR A 3 40.40 -33.85 15.38
N SER A 4 40.78 -32.61 15.07
CA SER A 4 40.06 -31.44 15.56
C SER A 4 38.77 -31.25 14.75
N GLU A 5 37.74 -32.03 15.09
CA GLU A 5 36.37 -31.66 14.77
C GLU A 5 36.07 -30.35 15.49
N THR A 6 36.09 -29.25 14.73
CA THR A 6 35.56 -27.98 15.21
C THR A 6 34.05 -28.11 15.18
N THR A 7 33.49 -28.76 16.20
CA THR A 7 32.05 -28.81 16.43
C THR A 7 31.55 -27.37 16.57
N SER A 8 30.95 -26.84 15.50
CA SER A 8 30.24 -25.56 15.54
C SER A 8 29.13 -25.71 16.58
N LYS A 9 29.36 -25.13 17.76
CA LYS A 9 28.44 -25.22 18.90
C LYS A 9 27.07 -24.66 18.47
N CYS A 10 26.06 -25.52 18.44
CA CYS A 10 24.68 -25.15 18.16
C CYS A 10 24.19 -24.18 19.25
N LEU A 11 23.39 -23.18 18.87
CA LEU A 11 22.91 -22.13 19.77
C LEU A 11 21.42 -22.32 20.02
N LYS A 12 20.97 -22.27 21.29
CA LYS A 12 19.54 -22.33 21.59
C LYS A 12 18.85 -20.98 21.31
N PHE A 13 17.55 -21.00 21.04
CA PHE A 13 16.75 -19.78 20.82
C PHE A 13 16.91 -18.80 21.98
N GLU A 14 16.86 -19.27 23.22
CA GLU A 14 16.94 -18.41 24.42
C GLU A 14 18.29 -17.68 24.54
N GLU A 15 19.35 -18.22 23.94
CA GLU A 15 20.68 -17.62 23.94
C GLU A 15 20.88 -16.67 22.75
N GLY A 16 20.32 -17.02 21.58
CA GLY A 16 20.50 -16.25 20.35
C GLY A 16 19.48 -15.13 20.13
N TRP A 17 18.23 -15.32 20.58
CA TRP A 17 17.15 -14.36 20.37
C TRP A 17 17.43 -12.97 20.98
N PRO A 18 17.98 -12.82 22.21
CA PRO A 18 18.31 -11.50 22.74
C PRO A 18 19.31 -10.71 21.87
N VAL A 19 20.27 -11.41 21.25
CA VAL A 19 21.24 -10.80 20.32
C VAL A 19 20.54 -10.34 19.04
N LEU A 20 19.58 -11.14 18.54
CA LEU A 20 18.77 -10.79 17.38
C LEU A 20 17.88 -9.57 17.68
N GLN A 21 17.21 -9.55 18.84
CA GLN A 21 16.36 -8.43 19.26
C GLN A 21 17.14 -7.11 19.34
N GLU A 22 18.33 -7.12 19.92
CA GLU A 22 19.19 -5.94 19.98
C GLU A 22 19.62 -5.47 18.59
N GLY A 23 19.91 -6.39 17.68
CA GLY A 23 20.22 -6.07 16.28
C GLY A 23 19.02 -5.49 15.52
N ILE A 24 17.84 -6.06 15.72
CA ILE A 24 16.57 -5.59 15.15
C ILE A 24 16.24 -4.20 15.67
N LYS A 25 16.38 -3.95 16.98
CA LYS A 25 16.16 -2.64 17.58
C LYS A 25 17.04 -1.57 16.94
N LYS A 26 18.33 -1.83 16.81
CA LYS A 26 19.28 -0.92 16.11
C LYS A 26 18.88 -0.68 14.67
N LEU A 27 18.41 -1.70 13.96
CA LEU A 27 17.92 -1.54 12.60
C LEU A 27 16.69 -0.64 12.55
N VAL A 28 15.73 -0.83 13.46
CA VAL A 28 14.53 0.01 13.55
C VAL A 28 14.92 1.46 13.84
N GLU A 29 15.83 1.72 14.78
CA GLU A 29 16.33 3.07 15.08
C GLU A 29 16.99 3.75 13.87
N ILE A 30 17.74 2.99 13.07
CA ILE A 30 18.36 3.47 11.83
C ILE A 30 17.29 3.82 10.78
N ILE A 31 16.27 2.97 10.62
CA ILE A 31 15.17 3.17 9.65
C ILE A 31 14.26 4.33 10.09
N GLU A 32 13.97 4.46 11.38
CA GLU A 32 13.19 5.57 11.95
C GLU A 32 13.93 6.91 11.90
N GLY A 33 15.21 6.93 11.53
CA GLY A 33 15.98 8.16 11.45
C GLY A 33 16.20 8.80 12.83
N VAL A 34 16.15 8.03 13.92
CA VAL A 34 16.42 8.52 15.28
C VAL A 34 17.93 8.73 15.44
N ARG A 35 18.43 9.76 14.78
CA ARG A 35 19.56 10.59 15.18
C ARG A 35 19.02 12.03 15.20
N SER A 36 18.88 12.56 16.40
CA SER A 36 18.33 13.87 16.72
C SER A 36 19.10 15.01 16.04
N ASP A 37 18.50 15.60 14.99
CA ASP A 37 18.46 17.04 14.63
C ASP A 37 17.68 17.23 13.31
N PRO A 38 17.03 18.38 13.03
CA PRO A 38 16.22 18.58 11.83
C PRO A 38 17.08 18.73 10.55
N PHE A 39 16.79 17.93 9.52
CA PHE A 39 17.59 17.78 8.29
C PHE A 39 17.33 18.90 7.26
N THR A 40 18.39 19.35 6.59
CA THR A 40 18.37 20.34 5.49
C THR A 40 18.31 19.68 4.10
N SER A 41 18.23 20.45 3.01
CA SER A 41 18.21 19.91 1.63
C SER A 41 19.50 19.17 1.22
N GLU A 42 20.62 19.45 1.89
CA GLU A 42 21.93 18.78 1.71
C GLU A 42 21.94 17.35 2.27
N ASP A 43 20.99 17.10 3.15
CA ASP A 43 20.85 15.94 4.01
C ASP A 43 19.95 14.88 3.32
N TYR A 44 19.05 15.33 2.44
CA TYR A 44 18.36 14.49 1.44
C TYR A 44 19.32 13.92 0.39
N MET A 45 20.35 14.68 -0.01
CA MET A 45 21.45 14.15 -0.86
C MET A 45 22.36 13.17 -0.09
N ARG A 46 22.55 13.33 1.23
CA ARG A 46 23.26 12.35 2.08
C ARG A 46 22.50 11.04 2.28
N MET A 47 21.17 11.06 2.25
CA MET A 47 20.35 9.85 2.29
C MET A 47 20.60 8.95 1.06
N TYR A 48 20.74 9.57 -0.13
CA TYR A 48 21.06 8.86 -1.38
C TYR A 48 22.55 8.47 -1.49
N MET A 49 23.42 9.13 -0.72
CA MET A 49 24.87 8.88 -0.65
C MET A 49 25.29 8.40 0.75
N PHE A 50 24.67 7.33 1.25
CA PHE A 50 24.93 6.77 2.58
C PHE A 50 26.43 6.47 2.78
N SER A 51 27.05 7.19 3.72
CA SER A 51 28.47 7.13 4.03
C SER A 51 28.96 5.70 4.29
N THR A 52 30.19 5.43 3.90
CA THR A 52 30.89 4.13 4.06
C THR A 52 30.78 3.54 5.47
N SER A 53 30.63 4.39 6.49
CA SER A 53 30.50 3.99 7.90
C SER A 53 29.20 3.23 8.20
N ALA A 54 28.05 3.73 7.75
CA ALA A 54 26.77 3.11 8.03
C ALA A 54 26.53 1.88 7.14
N ARG A 55 27.07 1.88 5.91
CA ARG A 55 27.16 0.67 5.07
C ARG A 55 28.02 -0.42 5.70
N MET A 56 29.14 -0.05 6.33
CA MET A 56 30.01 -1.00 7.04
C MET A 56 29.35 -1.55 8.30
N LEU A 57 28.67 -0.69 9.09
CA LEU A 57 27.89 -1.13 10.25
C LEU A 57 26.78 -2.10 9.86
N LEU A 58 26.01 -1.79 8.81
CA LEU A 58 24.97 -2.68 8.30
C LEU A 58 25.55 -4.00 7.78
N LYS A 59 26.69 -3.99 7.09
CA LYS A 59 27.36 -5.21 6.61
C LYS A 59 27.83 -6.10 7.78
N THR A 60 28.45 -5.49 8.79
CA THR A 60 28.93 -6.22 9.98
C THR A 60 27.75 -6.76 10.78
N LEU A 61 26.72 -5.94 11.02
CA LEU A 61 25.48 -6.34 11.70
C LEU A 61 24.81 -7.50 10.95
N ASN A 62 24.62 -7.37 9.64
CA ASN A 62 24.06 -8.42 8.78
C ASN A 62 24.83 -9.74 8.92
N SER A 63 26.16 -9.70 8.87
CA SER A 63 26.99 -10.91 8.99
C SER A 63 26.89 -11.57 10.38
N ALA A 64 26.76 -10.78 11.45
CA ALA A 64 26.63 -11.30 12.81
C ALA A 64 25.26 -11.94 13.05
N LEU A 65 24.18 -11.25 12.64
CA LEU A 65 22.81 -11.73 12.83
C LEU A 65 22.53 -12.98 11.99
N ILE A 66 22.96 -13.01 10.73
CA ILE A 66 22.85 -14.21 9.87
C ILE A 66 23.56 -15.41 10.52
N ARG A 67 24.74 -15.20 11.12
CA ARG A 67 25.47 -16.28 11.81
C ARG A 67 24.71 -16.80 13.04
N VAL A 68 24.04 -15.91 13.78
CA VAL A 68 23.22 -16.30 14.93
C VAL A 68 22.01 -17.13 14.46
N VAL A 69 21.26 -16.64 13.47
CA VAL A 69 20.14 -17.39 12.86
C VAL A 69 20.61 -18.75 12.36
N TYR A 70 21.71 -18.80 11.62
CA TYR A 70 22.27 -20.05 11.11
C TYR A 70 22.57 -21.05 12.23
N LYS A 71 23.20 -20.60 13.34
CA LYS A 71 23.52 -21.48 14.47
C LYS A 71 22.30 -22.00 15.24
N ILE A 72 21.19 -21.27 15.21
CA ILE A 72 19.91 -21.71 15.79
C ILE A 72 19.23 -22.73 14.87
N CYS A 73 19.23 -22.50 13.55
CA CYS A 73 18.64 -23.41 12.57
C CYS A 73 19.50 -24.65 12.27
N GLN A 74 20.81 -24.61 12.52
CA GLN A 74 21.77 -25.68 12.20
C GLN A 74 21.43 -27.06 12.80
N PRO A 75 21.06 -27.19 14.10
CA PRO A 75 20.78 -28.49 14.69
C PRO A 75 19.55 -29.20 14.10
N ASP A 76 18.48 -28.46 13.78
CA ASP A 76 17.31 -28.96 13.07
C ASP A 76 16.59 -27.81 12.38
N SER A 77 16.70 -27.75 11.06
CA SER A 77 16.09 -26.68 10.26
C SER A 77 14.56 -26.68 10.31
N SER A 78 13.94 -27.80 10.69
CA SER A 78 12.50 -27.93 10.88
C SER A 78 12.10 -28.12 12.36
N GLY A 79 13.04 -27.90 13.27
CA GLY A 79 12.88 -28.17 14.69
C GLY A 79 12.13 -27.08 15.47
N PRO A 80 11.88 -27.33 16.77
CA PRO A 80 11.16 -26.39 17.65
C PRO A 80 11.85 -25.03 17.77
N GLU A 81 13.18 -24.98 17.64
CA GLU A 81 13.95 -23.74 17.74
C GLU A 81 13.74 -22.83 16.51
N SER A 82 13.63 -23.42 15.31
CA SER A 82 13.29 -22.70 14.07
C SER A 82 11.84 -22.18 14.10
N GLU A 83 10.89 -22.95 14.67
CA GLU A 83 9.51 -22.48 14.89
C GLU A 83 9.48 -21.27 15.85
N LYS A 84 10.16 -21.34 17.00
CA LYS A 84 10.28 -20.20 17.92
C LYS A 84 10.87 -18.98 17.22
N LEU A 85 11.84 -19.17 16.34
CA LEU A 85 12.47 -18.10 15.56
C LEU A 85 11.50 -17.45 14.58
N TYR A 86 10.68 -18.23 13.88
CA TYR A 86 9.62 -17.74 13.00
C TYR A 86 8.55 -16.96 13.77
N GLN A 87 8.10 -17.47 14.91
CA GLN A 87 7.15 -16.76 15.77
C GLN A 87 7.76 -15.46 16.34
N GLY A 88 9.02 -15.48 16.74
CA GLY A 88 9.75 -14.28 17.17
C GLY A 88 9.85 -13.21 16.08
N TYR A 89 10.13 -13.63 14.83
CA TYR A 89 10.12 -12.75 13.66
C TYR A 89 8.76 -12.09 13.46
N LYS A 90 7.67 -12.87 13.45
CA LYS A 90 6.30 -12.35 13.32
C LYS A 90 5.96 -11.37 14.44
N LYS A 91 6.24 -11.76 15.68
CA LYS A 91 5.98 -10.96 16.88
C LYS A 91 6.73 -9.62 16.86
N THR A 92 7.93 -9.57 16.30
CA THR A 92 8.70 -8.33 16.14
C THR A 92 7.91 -7.26 15.37
N PHE A 93 7.26 -7.65 14.27
CA PHE A 93 6.41 -6.73 13.52
C PHE A 93 5.13 -6.38 14.27
N GLU A 94 4.49 -7.37 14.90
CA GLU A 94 3.26 -7.14 15.68
C GLU A 94 3.49 -6.14 16.82
N ASP A 95 4.57 -6.32 17.59
CA ASP A 95 4.96 -5.44 18.69
C ASP A 95 5.28 -4.03 18.18
N TYR A 96 6.06 -3.90 17.10
CA TYR A 96 6.41 -2.60 16.51
C TYR A 96 5.18 -1.85 15.98
N ILE A 97 4.31 -2.54 15.24
CA ILE A 97 3.09 -1.94 14.67
C ILE A 97 2.16 -1.49 15.78
N THR A 98 1.92 -2.35 16.77
CA THR A 98 0.97 -2.08 17.86
C THR A 98 1.46 -0.96 18.78
N ALA A 99 2.76 -0.92 19.08
CA ALA A 99 3.32 0.05 20.01
C ALA A 99 3.58 1.42 19.38
N LYS A 100 3.95 1.48 18.09
CA LYS A 100 4.42 2.72 17.46
C LYS A 100 3.62 3.17 16.25
N VAL A 101 3.30 2.25 15.33
CA VAL A 101 2.70 2.62 14.03
C VAL A 101 1.21 2.96 14.21
N LEU A 102 0.45 2.05 14.80
CA LEU A 102 -1.01 2.20 14.96
C LEU A 102 -1.39 3.43 15.80
N PRO A 103 -0.85 3.63 17.02
CA PRO A 103 -1.17 4.82 17.81
C PRO A 103 -0.89 6.12 17.07
N PHE A 104 0.26 6.18 16.38
CA PHE A 104 0.65 7.36 15.61
C PHE A 104 -0.29 7.63 14.44
N LEU A 105 -0.72 6.60 13.69
CA LEU A 105 -1.63 6.77 12.58
C LEU A 105 -3.05 7.17 13.03
N ARG A 106 -3.51 6.67 14.19
CA ARG A 106 -4.84 7.03 14.76
C ARG A 106 -4.98 8.52 15.08
N GLU A 107 -3.87 9.20 15.34
CA GLU A 107 -3.87 10.65 15.60
C GLU A 107 -3.97 11.49 14.33
N LYS A 108 -3.82 10.88 13.15
CA LYS A 108 -3.84 11.56 11.85
C LYS A 108 -5.22 11.44 11.21
N LYS A 109 -5.55 12.43 10.38
CA LYS A 109 -6.80 12.50 9.61
C LYS A 109 -6.51 13.01 8.20
N ASP A 110 -7.47 12.79 7.31
CA ASP A 110 -7.49 13.35 5.96
C ASP A 110 -6.19 13.02 5.18
N GLU A 111 -5.71 13.94 4.34
CA GLU A 111 -4.52 13.73 3.52
C GLU A 111 -3.25 13.48 4.36
N ASN A 112 -3.17 14.04 5.57
CA ASN A 112 -2.05 13.78 6.49
C ASN A 112 -2.02 12.31 6.93
N LEU A 113 -3.18 11.68 7.11
CA LEU A 113 -3.25 10.24 7.38
C LEU A 113 -2.67 9.44 6.22
N LEU A 114 -3.02 9.80 4.98
CA LEU A 114 -2.52 9.11 3.79
C LEU A 114 -1.00 9.24 3.65
N GLN A 115 -0.46 10.45 3.85
CA GLN A 115 0.98 10.70 3.78
C GLN A 115 1.76 9.88 4.80
N GLU A 116 1.27 9.87 6.05
CA GLU A 116 1.90 9.12 7.13
C GLU A 116 1.75 7.61 6.93
N LEU A 117 0.61 7.14 6.41
CA LEU A 117 0.42 5.74 6.06
C LEU A 117 1.43 5.28 5.00
N VAL A 118 1.63 6.06 3.93
CA VAL A 118 2.62 5.77 2.88
C VAL A 118 4.03 5.76 3.46
N ALA A 119 4.36 6.73 4.32
CA ALA A 119 5.66 6.79 4.98
C ALA A 119 5.91 5.54 5.85
N LYS A 120 4.95 5.18 6.71
CA LYS A 120 5.05 3.99 7.58
C LYS A 120 5.09 2.69 6.78
N TRP A 121 4.37 2.61 5.67
CA TRP A 121 4.43 1.47 4.77
C TRP A 121 5.80 1.31 4.11
N ASN A 122 6.40 2.39 3.61
CA ASN A 122 7.75 2.34 3.04
C ASN A 122 8.80 1.91 4.08
N MET A 123 8.71 2.44 5.30
CA MET A 123 9.56 2.00 6.42
C MET A 123 9.37 0.51 6.73
N HIS A 124 8.13 0.03 6.72
CA HIS A 124 7.80 -1.39 6.92
C HIS A 124 8.39 -2.27 5.82
N LYS A 125 8.33 -1.83 4.55
CA LYS A 125 8.97 -2.53 3.42
C LYS A 125 10.48 -2.62 3.58
N ASP A 126 11.13 -1.56 4.03
CA ASP A 126 12.58 -1.57 4.23
C ASP A 126 12.98 -2.46 5.42
N LEU A 127 12.24 -2.40 6.53
CA LEU A 127 12.42 -3.32 7.65
C LEU A 127 12.25 -4.78 7.20
N THR A 128 11.22 -5.06 6.40
CA THR A 128 10.95 -6.38 5.82
C THR A 128 12.12 -6.89 5.00
N LYS A 129 12.64 -6.08 4.05
CA LYS A 129 13.79 -6.47 3.21
C LYS A 129 15.03 -6.79 4.05
N TRP A 130 15.31 -6.01 5.09
CA TRP A 130 16.46 -6.24 5.95
C TRP A 130 16.30 -7.48 6.83
N LEU A 131 15.14 -7.66 7.48
CA LEU A 131 14.90 -8.82 8.31
C LEU A 131 14.83 -10.10 7.46
N ALA A 132 14.24 -10.08 6.27
CA ALA A 132 14.28 -11.22 5.35
C ALA A 132 15.70 -11.66 5.01
N ARG A 133 16.68 -10.73 4.92
CA ARG A 133 18.10 -11.08 4.74
C ARG A 133 18.71 -11.71 5.98
N PHE A 134 18.41 -11.18 7.16
CA PHE A 134 18.92 -11.71 8.44
C PHE A 134 18.41 -13.14 8.67
N PHE A 135 17.14 -13.35 8.36
CA PHE A 135 16.42 -14.60 8.58
C PHE A 135 16.35 -15.49 7.33
N HIS A 136 17.13 -15.23 6.27
CA HIS A 136 17.00 -15.95 4.99
C HIS A 136 17.15 -17.49 5.12
N TYR A 137 17.97 -17.95 6.08
CA TYR A 137 18.11 -19.37 6.38
C TYR A 137 16.81 -20.00 6.85
N LEU A 138 15.98 -19.25 7.59
CA LEU A 138 14.68 -19.70 8.06
C LEU A 138 13.71 -19.88 6.88
N ASP A 139 13.70 -18.93 5.94
CA ASP A 139 12.82 -19.02 4.76
C ASP A 139 13.21 -20.20 3.84
N ARG A 140 14.53 -20.42 3.66
CA ARG A 140 15.02 -21.54 2.85
C ARG A 140 14.73 -22.91 3.47
N SER A 141 14.74 -23.01 4.79
CA SER A 141 14.84 -24.31 5.47
C SER A 141 13.61 -24.71 6.28
N PHE A 142 12.78 -23.73 6.67
CA PHE A 142 11.59 -23.93 7.50
C PHE A 142 10.28 -23.67 6.74
N THR A 143 10.15 -22.54 6.04
CA THR A 143 8.90 -22.19 5.34
C THR A 143 8.68 -23.07 4.10
N SER A 144 9.75 -23.31 3.34
CA SER A 144 9.75 -24.14 2.12
C SER A 144 9.28 -25.59 2.37
N GLY A 145 9.56 -26.16 3.54
CA GLY A 145 9.19 -27.54 3.89
C GLY A 145 7.76 -27.71 4.41
N ARG A 146 7.11 -26.62 4.85
CA ARG A 146 5.83 -26.66 5.60
C ARG A 146 4.65 -25.95 4.92
N LYS A 147 4.85 -25.39 3.72
CA LYS A 147 3.86 -24.53 3.03
C LYS A 147 3.36 -23.37 3.89
N LEU A 148 4.25 -22.85 4.75
CA LEU A 148 3.98 -21.63 5.51
C LEU A 148 4.23 -20.41 4.62
N PRO A 149 3.58 -19.26 4.91
CA PRO A 149 3.88 -18.03 4.20
C PRO A 149 5.37 -17.69 4.33
N THR A 150 5.95 -17.15 3.26
CA THR A 150 7.34 -16.67 3.28
C THR A 150 7.52 -15.58 4.33
N LEU A 151 8.76 -15.25 4.71
CA LEU A 151 9.01 -14.16 5.66
C LEU A 151 8.45 -12.82 5.15
N ASN A 152 8.61 -12.54 3.86
CA ASN A 152 8.04 -11.36 3.22
C ASN A 152 6.51 -11.36 3.32
N GLU A 153 5.85 -12.43 2.86
CA GLU A 153 4.39 -12.59 2.98
C GLU A 153 3.91 -12.40 4.41
N THR A 154 4.60 -13.02 5.38
CA THR A 154 4.26 -12.93 6.81
C THR A 154 4.31 -11.49 7.29
N SER A 155 5.33 -10.73 6.90
CA SER A 155 5.46 -9.32 7.25
C SER A 155 4.36 -8.45 6.62
N LEU A 156 4.09 -8.63 5.32
CA LEU A 156 3.06 -7.86 4.60
C LEU A 156 1.66 -8.16 5.16
N LEU A 157 1.35 -9.43 5.40
CA LEU A 157 0.09 -9.86 6.02
C LEU A 157 -0.07 -9.35 7.46
N THR A 158 1.03 -9.21 8.21
CA THR A 158 0.98 -8.66 9.57
C THR A 158 0.59 -7.19 9.54
N PHE A 159 1.18 -6.40 8.64
CA PHE A 159 0.79 -5.00 8.45
C PHE A 159 -0.66 -4.88 7.97
N TYR A 160 -1.08 -5.72 7.02
CA TYR A 160 -2.46 -5.75 6.57
C TYR A 160 -3.44 -6.01 7.72
N LYS A 161 -3.22 -7.09 8.48
CA LYS A 161 -4.13 -7.50 9.56
C LYS A 161 -4.24 -6.49 10.69
N LEU A 162 -3.15 -5.79 11.00
CA LEU A 162 -3.11 -4.88 12.15
C LEU A 162 -3.42 -3.44 11.77
N VAL A 163 -2.81 -2.91 10.71
CA VAL A 163 -3.00 -1.51 10.30
C VAL A 163 -4.16 -1.41 9.34
N TYR A 164 -4.10 -2.18 8.26
CA TYR A 164 -4.98 -1.98 7.12
C TYR A 164 -6.43 -2.31 7.47
N VAL A 165 -6.68 -3.44 8.12
CA VAL A 165 -8.04 -3.83 8.54
C VAL A 165 -8.71 -2.78 9.44
N GLU A 166 -7.95 -2.09 10.29
CA GLU A 166 -8.49 -1.05 11.17
C GLU A 166 -8.71 0.28 10.43
N MET A 167 -7.79 0.66 9.55
CA MET A 167 -7.73 1.99 8.96
C MET A 167 -8.36 2.09 7.56
N ASN A 168 -8.64 0.96 6.91
CA ASN A 168 -9.08 0.91 5.51
C ASN A 168 -10.29 1.79 5.24
N ASP A 169 -11.30 1.78 6.12
CA ASP A 169 -12.51 2.57 5.91
C ASP A 169 -12.19 4.07 5.84
N GLN A 170 -11.38 4.58 6.78
CA GLN A 170 -10.95 5.98 6.80
C GLN A 170 -10.08 6.31 5.59
N VAL A 171 -9.09 5.46 5.27
CA VAL A 171 -8.20 5.64 4.12
C VAL A 171 -9.00 5.71 2.82
N ARG A 172 -9.95 4.78 2.64
CA ARG A 172 -10.82 4.72 1.48
C ARG A 172 -11.71 5.95 1.35
N GLU A 173 -12.33 6.39 2.45
CA GLU A 173 -13.16 7.59 2.47
C GLU A 173 -12.37 8.84 2.05
N VAL A 174 -11.15 9.02 2.57
CA VAL A 174 -10.30 10.14 2.20
C VAL A 174 -9.90 10.07 0.72
N VAL A 175 -9.48 8.90 0.22
CA VAL A 175 -9.09 8.75 -1.20
C VAL A 175 -10.28 9.02 -2.12
N ILE A 176 -11.46 8.47 -1.83
CA ILE A 176 -12.66 8.72 -2.63
C ILE A 176 -13.04 10.21 -2.60
N SER A 177 -12.95 10.86 -1.44
CA SER A 177 -13.19 12.30 -1.32
C SER A 177 -12.22 13.13 -2.15
N MET A 178 -10.94 12.75 -2.21
CA MET A 178 -9.97 13.38 -3.11
C MET A 178 -10.36 13.22 -4.58
N ILE A 179 -10.78 12.01 -5.00
CA ILE A 179 -11.23 11.76 -6.38
C ILE A 179 -12.47 12.61 -6.71
N GLU A 180 -13.45 12.68 -5.83
CA GLU A 180 -14.64 13.52 -6.00
C GLU A 180 -14.25 15.01 -6.13
N ARG A 181 -13.36 15.50 -5.27
CA ARG A 181 -12.83 16.87 -5.33
C ARG A 181 -12.16 17.16 -6.66
N GLU A 182 -11.40 16.22 -7.21
CA GLU A 182 -10.81 16.33 -8.54
C GLU A 182 -11.86 16.32 -9.66
N ARG A 183 -12.93 15.54 -9.53
CA ARG A 183 -14.07 15.55 -10.48
C ARG A 183 -14.77 16.90 -10.54
N GLU A 184 -14.79 17.63 -9.44
CA GLU A 184 -15.33 18.99 -9.37
C GLU A 184 -14.34 20.06 -9.86
N GLY A 185 -13.14 19.67 -10.30
CA GLY A 185 -12.10 20.57 -10.80
C GLY A 185 -11.12 21.05 -9.73
N GLY A 186 -11.16 20.48 -8.53
CA GLY A 186 -10.16 20.71 -7.49
C GLY A 186 -8.82 20.07 -7.82
N GLN A 187 -7.73 20.65 -7.30
CA GLN A 187 -6.39 20.08 -7.43
C GLN A 187 -6.10 19.10 -6.30
N ILE A 188 -5.62 17.90 -6.63
CA ILE A 188 -5.24 16.88 -5.65
C ILE A 188 -3.80 16.44 -5.82
N ASP A 189 -3.22 15.86 -4.77
CA ASP A 189 -1.97 15.12 -4.89
C ASP A 189 -2.25 13.73 -5.50
N GLN A 190 -2.23 13.65 -6.83
CA GLN A 190 -2.40 12.40 -7.57
C GLN A 190 -1.32 11.36 -7.23
N GLY A 191 -0.10 11.82 -6.91
CA GLY A 191 1.00 10.94 -6.53
C GLY A 191 0.74 10.26 -5.18
N LEU A 192 0.19 11.00 -4.22
CA LEU A 192 -0.25 10.45 -2.94
C LEU A 192 -1.35 9.40 -3.12
N VAL A 193 -2.37 9.70 -3.92
CA VAL A 193 -3.45 8.74 -4.23
C VAL A 193 -2.86 7.47 -4.85
N LYS A 194 -2.00 7.61 -5.85
CA LYS A 194 -1.32 6.48 -6.48
C LYS A 194 -0.55 5.64 -5.46
N ASN A 195 0.26 6.28 -4.63
CA ASN A 195 1.08 5.58 -3.63
C ASN A 195 0.23 4.80 -2.63
N VAL A 196 -0.91 5.35 -2.20
CA VAL A 196 -1.86 4.64 -1.31
C VAL A 196 -2.49 3.45 -2.02
N LEU A 197 -2.93 3.62 -3.27
CA LEU A 197 -3.55 2.54 -4.04
C LEU A 197 -2.56 1.40 -4.35
N ASP A 198 -1.29 1.73 -4.57
CA ASP A 198 -0.23 0.75 -4.79
C ASP A 198 0.01 -0.11 -3.54
N ILE A 199 -0.30 0.36 -2.31
CA ILE A 199 -0.19 -0.45 -1.07
C ILE A 199 -1.06 -1.72 -1.16
N TYR A 200 -2.30 -1.61 -1.65
CA TYR A 200 -3.21 -2.75 -1.75
C TYR A 200 -2.66 -3.83 -2.70
N VAL A 201 -2.04 -3.40 -3.80
CA VAL A 201 -1.45 -4.30 -4.80
C VAL A 201 -0.18 -4.93 -4.24
N GLU A 202 0.65 -4.16 -3.54
CA GLU A 202 1.87 -4.66 -2.91
C GLU A 202 1.58 -5.66 -1.78
N ILE A 203 0.53 -5.45 -0.98
CA ILE A 203 0.07 -6.41 0.06
C ILE A 203 -0.37 -7.73 -0.58
N GLY A 204 -1.03 -7.67 -1.75
CA GLY A 204 -1.42 -8.84 -2.53
C GLY A 204 -0.27 -9.47 -3.33
N GLU A 205 0.96 -8.98 -3.20
CA GLU A 205 2.11 -9.38 -4.02
C GLU A 205 1.81 -9.33 -5.53
N GLY A 206 1.10 -8.28 -5.96
CA GLY A 206 0.64 -8.10 -7.34
C GLY A 206 -0.77 -8.64 -7.60
N SER A 207 -1.38 -9.32 -6.64
CA SER A 207 -2.79 -9.71 -6.70
C SER A 207 -3.71 -8.52 -6.52
N MET A 208 -4.68 -8.38 -7.43
CA MET A 208 -5.71 -7.35 -7.38
C MET A 208 -6.82 -7.59 -6.35
N THR A 209 -6.74 -8.69 -5.58
CA THR A 209 -7.78 -9.11 -4.63
C THR A 209 -8.09 -8.07 -3.56
N TYR A 210 -7.06 -7.55 -2.89
CA TYR A 210 -7.23 -6.53 -1.86
C TYR A 210 -7.68 -5.20 -2.47
N TYR A 211 -7.09 -4.77 -3.58
CA TYR A 211 -7.52 -3.54 -4.26
C TYR A 211 -9.00 -3.61 -4.68
N ALA A 212 -9.42 -4.72 -5.27
CA ALA A 212 -10.79 -4.89 -5.76
C ALA A 212 -11.82 -4.84 -4.61
N LYS A 213 -11.55 -5.60 -3.55
CA LYS A 213 -12.44 -5.73 -2.39
C LYS A 213 -12.42 -4.50 -1.50
N ASP A 214 -11.23 -4.01 -1.16
CA ASP A 214 -11.08 -3.04 -0.09
C ASP A 214 -11.20 -1.59 -0.62
N PHE A 215 -11.10 -1.35 -1.94
CA PHE A 215 -11.22 -0.02 -2.57
C PHE A 215 -12.14 0.04 -3.81
N GLU A 216 -11.88 -0.77 -4.86
CA GLU A 216 -12.50 -0.60 -6.20
C GLU A 216 -14.03 -0.61 -6.14
N GLU A 217 -14.63 -1.54 -5.40
CA GLU A 217 -16.08 -1.66 -5.27
C GLU A 217 -16.71 -0.37 -4.71
N ALA A 218 -16.10 0.21 -3.68
CA ALA A 218 -16.59 1.44 -3.07
C ALA A 218 -16.40 2.64 -4.00
N MET A 219 -15.26 2.71 -4.70
CA MET A 219 -14.98 3.76 -5.67
C MET A 219 -15.99 3.73 -6.84
N LEU A 220 -16.31 2.55 -7.37
CA LEU A 220 -17.32 2.41 -8.42
C LEU A 220 -18.71 2.83 -7.94
N LYS A 221 -19.10 2.44 -6.72
CA LYS A 221 -20.37 2.84 -6.11
C LYS A 221 -20.48 4.35 -5.88
N ASP A 222 -19.40 4.97 -5.42
CA ASP A 222 -19.32 6.42 -5.28
C ASP A 222 -19.44 7.11 -6.65
N THR A 223 -18.73 6.59 -7.65
CA THR A 223 -18.78 7.08 -9.04
C THR A 223 -20.19 7.02 -9.63
N THR A 224 -20.91 5.92 -9.43
CA THR A 224 -22.34 5.80 -9.80
C THR A 224 -23.15 6.93 -9.16
N SER A 225 -22.98 7.12 -7.85
CA SER A 225 -23.73 8.11 -7.08
C SER A 225 -23.42 9.54 -7.52
N PHE A 226 -22.16 9.83 -7.83
CA PHE A 226 -21.69 11.12 -8.33
C PHE A 226 -22.31 11.45 -9.69
N TYR A 227 -22.15 10.56 -10.67
CA TYR A 227 -22.62 10.83 -12.04
C TYR A 227 -24.14 10.80 -12.17
N SER A 228 -24.84 9.99 -11.39
CA SER A 228 -26.31 10.02 -11.32
C SER A 228 -26.85 11.40 -10.88
N LYS A 229 -26.21 12.01 -9.86
CA LYS A 229 -26.54 13.37 -9.41
C LYS A 229 -26.21 14.41 -10.47
N LYS A 230 -25.00 14.36 -11.05
CA LYS A 230 -24.57 15.33 -12.08
C LYS A 230 -25.44 15.26 -13.33
N ALA A 231 -25.79 14.06 -13.81
CA ALA A 231 -26.65 13.87 -14.97
C ALA A 231 -28.03 14.51 -14.76
N THR A 232 -28.64 14.30 -13.60
CA THR A 232 -29.95 14.90 -13.27
C THR A 232 -29.91 16.42 -13.35
N ILE A 233 -28.85 17.04 -12.83
CA ILE A 233 -28.66 18.50 -12.88
C ILE A 233 -28.44 18.96 -14.33
N TRP A 234 -27.53 18.30 -15.05
CA TRP A 234 -27.12 18.72 -16.39
C TRP A 234 -28.21 18.53 -17.44
N ILE A 235 -29.03 17.48 -17.36
CA ILE A 235 -30.17 17.28 -18.28
C ILE A 235 -31.18 18.42 -18.16
N ALA A 236 -31.39 18.91 -16.93
CA ALA A 236 -32.29 20.03 -16.67
C ALA A 236 -31.71 21.37 -17.11
N SER A 237 -30.38 21.56 -17.01
CA SER A 237 -29.75 22.88 -17.20
C SER A 237 -29.07 23.11 -18.55
N LEU A 238 -28.62 22.05 -19.24
CA LEU A 238 -27.83 22.17 -20.49
C LEU A 238 -28.69 21.89 -21.72
N SER A 239 -28.23 22.27 -22.91
CA SER A 239 -28.80 21.76 -24.17
C SER A 239 -28.43 20.29 -24.39
N TYR A 240 -29.12 19.58 -25.29
CA TYR A 240 -28.74 18.21 -25.65
C TYR A 240 -27.28 18.16 -26.15
N LYS A 241 -26.87 19.11 -27.00
CA LYS A 241 -25.52 19.16 -27.55
C LYS A 241 -24.46 19.37 -26.46
N ASP A 242 -24.69 20.33 -25.57
CA ASP A 242 -23.73 20.63 -24.48
C ASP A 242 -23.66 19.50 -23.47
N TYR A 243 -24.79 18.83 -23.22
CA TYR A 243 -24.82 17.63 -22.39
C TYR A 243 -23.94 16.51 -22.99
N MET A 244 -24.09 16.21 -24.28
CA MET A 244 -23.29 15.16 -24.92
C MET A 244 -21.78 15.47 -24.91
N LEU A 245 -21.41 16.73 -25.12
CA LEU A 245 -20.01 17.18 -24.96
C LEU A 245 -19.51 16.99 -23.53
N LYS A 246 -20.35 17.28 -22.53
CA LYS A 246 -20.01 17.02 -21.12
C LYS A 246 -19.83 15.54 -20.82
N VAL A 247 -20.62 14.66 -21.43
CA VAL A 247 -20.45 13.21 -21.29
C VAL A 247 -19.09 12.75 -21.84
N GLU A 248 -18.72 13.21 -23.03
CA GLU A 248 -17.42 12.89 -23.63
C GLU A 248 -16.25 13.41 -22.78
N GLU A 249 -16.35 14.65 -22.29
CA GLU A 249 -15.36 15.22 -21.36
C GLU A 249 -15.23 14.38 -20.07
N CYS A 250 -16.34 13.90 -19.51
CA CYS A 250 -16.31 13.06 -18.30
C CYS A 250 -15.62 11.72 -18.56
N ILE A 251 -15.93 11.07 -19.68
CA ILE A 251 -15.29 9.79 -20.07
C ILE A 251 -13.79 9.98 -20.24
N MET A 252 -13.36 11.03 -20.95
CA MET A 252 -11.93 11.34 -21.12
C MET A 252 -11.24 11.60 -19.78
N LYS A 253 -11.86 12.37 -18.88
CA LYS A 253 -11.28 12.66 -17.57
C LYS A 253 -11.21 11.43 -16.65
N GLU A 254 -12.14 10.50 -16.74
CA GLU A 254 -12.07 9.24 -15.98
C GLU A 254 -11.02 8.30 -16.57
N GLU A 255 -10.84 8.30 -17.89
CA GLU A 255 -9.74 7.58 -18.54
C GLU A 255 -8.37 8.13 -18.09
N ASP A 256 -8.21 9.46 -18.06
CA ASP A 256 -6.99 10.11 -17.56
C ASP A 256 -6.71 9.71 -16.10
N ARG A 257 -7.73 9.72 -15.22
CA ARG A 257 -7.56 9.29 -13.81
C ARG A 257 -7.05 7.86 -13.69
N VAL A 258 -7.56 6.96 -14.54
CA VAL A 258 -7.07 5.58 -14.57
C VAL A 258 -5.62 5.51 -15.02
N SER A 259 -5.25 6.31 -16.01
CA SER A 259 -3.86 6.36 -16.48
C SER A 259 -2.89 6.96 -15.45
N CYS A 260 -3.36 7.93 -14.65
CA CYS A 260 -2.52 8.65 -13.70
C CYS A 260 -2.30 7.88 -12.39
N TYR A 261 -3.36 7.34 -11.78
CA TYR A 261 -3.24 6.78 -10.42
C TYR A 261 -4.11 5.55 -10.10
N LEU A 262 -5.15 5.21 -10.87
CA LEU A 262 -5.90 3.96 -10.63
C LEU A 262 -5.21 2.75 -11.29
N GLN A 263 -5.67 1.55 -10.95
CA GLN A 263 -5.15 0.33 -11.54
C GLN A 263 -5.78 0.09 -12.92
N SER A 264 -4.99 -0.34 -13.90
CA SER A 264 -5.43 -0.49 -15.30
C SER A 264 -6.63 -1.45 -15.46
N GLY A 265 -6.74 -2.45 -14.58
CA GLY A 265 -7.88 -3.37 -14.52
C GLY A 265 -9.22 -2.71 -14.18
N SER A 266 -9.21 -1.50 -13.60
CA SER A 266 -10.42 -0.71 -13.31
C SER A 266 -10.95 0.06 -14.51
N ARG A 267 -10.15 0.24 -15.58
CA ARG A 267 -10.51 1.10 -16.73
C ARG A 267 -11.89 0.75 -17.29
N GLN A 268 -12.08 -0.52 -17.67
CA GLN A 268 -13.31 -0.94 -18.31
C GLN A 268 -14.52 -0.75 -17.39
N LYS A 269 -14.44 -1.21 -16.14
CA LYS A 269 -15.54 -1.12 -15.16
C LYS A 269 -15.93 0.33 -14.87
N LEU A 270 -14.93 1.21 -14.72
CA LEU A 270 -15.16 2.62 -14.43
C LEU A 270 -15.86 3.31 -15.60
N LEU A 271 -15.36 3.11 -16.83
CA LEU A 271 -15.95 3.72 -18.02
C LEU A 271 -17.37 3.20 -18.27
N GLU A 272 -17.61 1.90 -18.09
CA GLU A 272 -18.96 1.31 -18.19
C GLU A 272 -19.94 1.94 -17.19
N VAL A 273 -19.52 2.18 -15.95
CA VAL A 273 -20.35 2.87 -14.94
C VAL A 273 -20.68 4.29 -15.37
N VAL A 274 -19.69 5.05 -15.84
CA VAL A 274 -19.86 6.45 -16.27
C VAL A 274 -20.79 6.54 -17.47
N GLU A 275 -20.58 5.68 -18.48
CA GLU A 275 -21.43 5.61 -19.66
C GLU A 275 -22.87 5.20 -19.31
N HIS A 276 -23.02 4.21 -18.43
CA HIS A 276 -24.33 3.76 -17.98
C HIS A 276 -25.13 4.89 -17.31
N GLU A 277 -24.52 5.57 -16.32
CA GLU A 277 -25.20 6.63 -15.58
C GLU A 277 -25.49 7.86 -16.44
N LEU A 278 -24.56 8.25 -17.31
CA LEU A 278 -24.72 9.46 -18.12
C LEU A 278 -25.60 9.25 -19.37
N ARG A 279 -25.67 8.02 -19.92
CA ARG A 279 -26.40 7.72 -21.16
C ARG A 279 -27.56 6.77 -20.94
N SER A 280 -27.28 5.55 -20.51
CA SER A 280 -28.25 4.45 -20.48
C SER A 280 -29.43 4.75 -19.54
N VAL A 281 -29.16 5.24 -18.33
CA VAL A 281 -30.19 5.59 -17.33
C VAL A 281 -31.14 6.70 -17.83
N HIS A 282 -30.63 7.58 -18.70
CA HIS A 282 -31.36 8.77 -19.14
C HIS A 282 -31.77 8.74 -20.62
N ALA A 283 -31.64 7.60 -21.30
CA ALA A 283 -31.84 7.48 -22.74
C ALA A 283 -33.18 8.08 -23.22
N ALA A 284 -34.30 7.77 -22.55
CA ALA A 284 -35.61 8.30 -22.90
C ALA A 284 -35.69 9.83 -22.79
N LYS A 285 -35.17 10.40 -21.69
CA LYS A 285 -35.14 11.85 -21.47
C LYS A 285 -34.26 12.57 -22.48
N LEU A 286 -33.14 11.96 -22.89
CA LEU A 286 -32.24 12.52 -23.88
C LEU A 286 -32.86 12.55 -25.27
N VAL A 287 -33.63 11.52 -25.64
CA VAL A 287 -34.37 11.49 -26.92
C VAL A 287 -35.44 12.58 -26.96
N GLU A 288 -36.24 12.69 -25.89
CA GLU A 288 -37.27 13.73 -25.78
C GLU A 288 -36.66 15.14 -25.87
N LYS A 289 -35.59 15.40 -25.12
CA LYS A 289 -34.88 16.68 -25.13
C LYS A 289 -34.35 17.02 -26.52
N LYS A 290 -33.74 16.05 -27.22
CA LYS A 290 -33.25 16.25 -28.59
C LYS A 290 -34.37 16.63 -29.55
N GLN A 291 -35.53 15.96 -29.46
CA GLN A 291 -36.67 16.21 -30.33
C GLN A 291 -37.23 17.63 -30.11
N LEU A 292 -37.44 18.01 -28.85
CA LEU A 292 -37.95 19.34 -28.49
C LEU A 292 -37.02 20.47 -28.95
N GLU A 293 -35.70 20.30 -28.80
CA GLU A 293 -34.71 21.28 -29.24
C GLU A 293 -34.64 21.40 -30.77
N CYS A 294 -34.81 20.29 -31.51
CA CYS A 294 -34.88 20.31 -32.98
C CYS A 294 -36.16 21.02 -33.48
N GLU A 295 -37.31 20.74 -32.86
CA GLU A 295 -38.58 21.37 -33.22
C GLU A 295 -38.56 22.89 -32.98
N ALA A 296 -38.01 23.33 -31.84
CA ALA A 296 -37.87 24.74 -31.50
C ALA A 296 -36.93 25.49 -32.47
N ALA A 297 -35.91 24.84 -32.99
CA ALA A 297 -35.00 25.42 -33.98
C ALA A 297 -35.69 25.62 -35.34
N SER A 298 -36.54 24.69 -35.77
CA SER A 298 -37.28 24.78 -37.04
C SER A 298 -38.43 25.79 -37.04
N THR A 299 -38.94 26.19 -35.86
CA THR A 299 -40.00 27.22 -35.75
C THR A 299 -39.49 28.67 -35.70
N ASN A 300 -38.17 28.88 -35.57
CA ASN A 300 -37.54 30.20 -35.49
C ASN A 300 -36.81 30.62 -36.79
N GLU A 301 -36.89 29.80 -37.85
CA GLU A 301 -36.49 30.14 -39.23
C GLU A 301 -37.72 30.60 -40.05
#